data_AF-A0A6M5YF84-F1
#
_entry.id   AF-A0A6M5YF84-F1
#
_cell.length_a   1.000
_cell.length_b   1.000
_cell.length_c   1.000
_cell.angle_alpha   90.00
_cell.angle_beta   90.00
_cell.angle_gamma   90.00
#
_symmetry.space_group_name_H-M   'P 1'
#
loop_
_entity.id
_entity.type
_entity.pdbx_description
1 polymer ?
#
loop_
_entity_poly.entity_id
_entity_poly.type
_entity_poly.pdbx_seq_one_letter_code
_entity_poly.pdbx_strand_id
1 'polypeptide(L)'
;MQFFTVRTTQNGEHRIHRQFGGRGFYGPFRFRVAPDPTVERVAVDAQAAPDAVAFWAVLKFLPNINEGIQEKLDLLAESGKHHCGIRVTLRDQKFHDVDTHSNGMKVEGVSFAHSTLERFTTPLSPLRADWLTSDVVTLARGIHADAAFDRLPILADALQDAGCNDPLVIEHLQTCPDHAPSCWVVEMILDQMARI
;
A
#
# COMPACT_ATOMS: atom_id res chain seq x y z
N MET A 1 -3.01 -16.37 0.86
CA MET A 1 -2.99 -14.91 0.72
C MET A 1 -4.00 -14.20 1.62
N GLN A 2 -3.65 -13.04 2.18
CA GLN A 2 -4.57 -12.13 2.86
C GLN A 2 -4.19 -10.70 2.48
N PHE A 3 -5.20 -9.92 2.10
CA PHE A 3 -5.03 -8.53 1.66
C PHE A 3 -5.32 -7.57 2.81
N PHE A 4 -4.55 -6.50 2.90
CA PHE A 4 -4.59 -5.50 3.96
C PHE A 4 -4.63 -4.11 3.35
N THR A 5 -5.49 -3.25 3.90
CA THR A 5 -5.61 -1.86 3.47
C THR A 5 -5.90 -0.96 4.66
N VAL A 6 -6.01 0.34 4.43
CA VAL A 6 -6.47 1.32 5.43
C VAL A 6 -7.87 1.78 5.05
N ARG A 7 -8.79 1.90 6.01
CA ARG A 7 -10.17 2.39 5.74
C ARG A 7 -10.35 3.88 6.02
N THR A 8 -9.41 4.49 6.74
CA THR A 8 -9.46 5.89 7.13
C THR A 8 -8.08 6.51 6.99
N THR A 9 -8.04 7.82 6.75
CA THR A 9 -6.78 8.57 6.75
C THR A 9 -6.21 8.66 8.16
N GLN A 10 -4.92 8.36 8.31
CA GLN A 10 -4.17 8.48 9.56
C GLN A 10 -2.98 9.42 9.35
N ASN A 11 -2.65 10.22 10.37
CA ASN A 11 -1.48 11.09 10.35
C ASN A 11 -0.65 10.85 11.62
N GLY A 12 0.66 11.05 11.54
CA GLY A 12 1.52 10.88 12.71
C GLY A 12 2.97 11.24 12.46
N GLU A 13 3.80 10.98 13.47
CA GLU A 13 5.26 11.01 13.37
C GLU A 13 5.78 9.59 13.59
N HIS A 14 6.65 9.12 12.70
CA HIS A 14 7.38 7.88 12.87
C HIS A 14 8.78 8.17 13.39
N ARG A 15 9.26 7.32 14.31
CA ARG A 15 10.63 7.37 14.79
C ARG A 15 11.07 6.02 15.33
N ILE A 16 12.33 5.66 15.08
CA ILE A 16 12.94 4.53 15.75
C ILE A 16 13.45 4.94 17.14
N HIS A 17 12.97 4.23 18.17
CA HIS A 17 13.34 4.50 19.56
C HIS A 17 14.63 3.78 20.02
N ARG A 18 15.08 2.74 19.31
CA ARG A 18 16.25 1.93 19.72
C ARG A 18 17.18 1.72 18.53
N GLN A 19 18.41 2.22 18.66
CA GLN A 19 19.45 2.10 17.64
C GLN A 19 20.25 0.81 17.87
N PHE A 20 20.46 0.02 16.81
CA PHE A 20 21.23 -1.22 16.86
C PHE A 20 22.67 -0.96 16.41
N GLY A 21 23.65 -1.29 17.26
CA GLY A 21 25.07 -1.31 16.90
C GLY A 21 25.76 0.07 16.84
N GLY A 22 26.10 0.65 18.00
CA GLY A 22 27.20 1.61 18.18
C GLY A 22 27.10 3.01 17.55
N ARG A 23 26.63 3.14 16.30
CA ARG A 23 26.31 4.43 15.66
C ARG A 23 24.81 4.55 15.50
N GLY A 24 24.26 5.53 16.18
CA GLY A 24 22.88 5.92 15.99
C GLY A 24 22.63 6.52 14.61
N PHE A 25 21.40 6.41 14.13
CA PHE A 25 20.90 7.26 13.06
C PHE A 25 19.70 8.06 13.58
N TYR A 26 19.49 9.23 13.00
CA TYR A 26 18.42 10.14 13.34
C TYR A 26 17.66 10.52 12.07
N GLY A 27 16.34 10.41 12.07
CA GLY A 27 15.52 10.99 11.02
C GLY A 27 14.04 10.65 11.14
N PRO A 28 13.41 11.04 12.27
CA PRO A 28 11.97 10.91 12.39
C PRO A 28 11.27 11.76 11.33
N PHE A 29 10.16 11.25 10.81
CA PHE A 29 9.39 11.91 9.77
C PHE A 29 7.90 11.91 10.08
N ARG A 30 7.22 12.98 9.65
CA ARG A 30 5.76 13.08 9.68
C ARG A 30 5.18 12.41 8.44
N PHE A 31 4.07 11.72 8.60
CA PHE A 31 3.42 10.98 7.52
C PHE A 31 1.91 11.20 7.50
N ARG A 32 1.32 10.94 6.34
CA ARG A 32 -0.11 10.66 6.15
C ARG A 32 -0.22 9.28 5.50
N VAL A 33 -1.06 8.40 6.03
CA VAL A 33 -1.45 7.13 5.39
C VAL A 33 -2.93 7.23 5.04
N ALA A 34 -3.30 6.95 3.79
CA ALA A 34 -4.69 7.04 3.33
C ALA A 34 -5.03 5.90 2.37
N PRO A 35 -6.32 5.49 2.30
CA PRO A 35 -6.78 4.64 1.21
C PRO A 35 -6.57 5.36 -0.10
N ASP A 36 -6.12 4.61 -1.09
CA ASP A 36 -5.95 5.12 -2.43
C ASP A 36 -6.33 4.05 -3.45
N PRO A 37 -7.51 4.13 -4.08
CA PRO A 37 -7.93 3.17 -5.09
C PRO A 37 -7.04 3.21 -6.33
N THR A 38 -6.26 4.27 -6.56
CA THR A 38 -5.49 4.41 -7.80
C THR A 38 -4.16 3.65 -7.78
N VAL A 39 -3.86 2.87 -6.74
CA VAL A 39 -2.56 2.19 -6.59
C VAL A 39 -2.74 0.72 -6.24
N GLU A 40 -1.92 -0.14 -6.84
CA GLU A 40 -1.99 -1.58 -6.59
C GLU A 40 -1.55 -1.98 -5.18
N ARG A 41 -0.42 -1.41 -4.76
CA ARG A 41 0.25 -1.76 -3.50
C ARG A 41 0.24 -0.56 -2.56
N VAL A 42 1.42 -0.20 -2.07
CA VAL A 42 1.65 0.98 -1.26
C VAL A 42 2.47 1.96 -2.09
N ALA A 43 1.85 3.07 -2.49
CA ALA A 43 2.55 4.18 -3.11
C ALA A 43 3.13 5.09 -2.04
N VAL A 44 4.36 5.59 -2.28
CA VAL A 44 5.03 6.53 -1.37
C VAL A 44 5.34 7.80 -2.13
N ASP A 45 4.85 8.93 -1.63
CA ASP A 45 5.13 10.26 -2.17
C ASP A 45 5.49 11.25 -1.05
N ALA A 46 5.70 12.51 -1.45
CA ALA A 46 6.03 13.58 -0.52
C ALA A 46 5.19 14.82 -0.83
N GLN A 47 4.66 15.46 0.21
CA GLN A 47 3.96 16.72 0.10
C GLN A 47 4.21 17.56 1.35
N ALA A 48 4.76 18.76 1.18
CA ALA A 48 5.09 19.64 2.30
C ALA A 48 3.89 19.86 3.24
N ALA A 49 4.12 19.75 4.55
CA ALA A 49 3.19 20.29 5.53
C ALA A 49 3.22 21.84 5.50
N PRO A 50 2.13 22.52 5.87
CA PRO A 50 2.10 23.99 5.93
C PRO A 50 3.19 24.60 6.82
N ASP A 51 3.63 23.86 7.85
CA ASP A 51 4.66 24.23 8.82
C ASP A 51 6.01 23.51 8.58
N ALA A 52 6.20 22.88 7.42
CA ALA A 52 7.42 22.13 7.13
C ALA A 52 8.63 23.07 7.04
N VAL A 53 9.66 22.79 7.84
CA VAL A 53 10.91 23.58 7.89
C VAL A 53 11.98 22.96 6.99
N ALA A 54 11.96 21.64 6.81
CA ALA A 54 13.01 20.90 6.11
C ALA A 54 12.45 19.95 5.04
N PHE A 55 11.46 20.39 4.25
CA PHE A 55 10.86 19.54 3.20
C PHE A 55 11.88 19.04 2.16
N TRP A 56 12.98 19.77 1.92
CA TRP A 56 14.08 19.30 1.08
C TRP A 56 14.69 17.98 1.60
N ALA A 57 14.73 17.78 2.92
CA ALA A 57 15.25 16.55 3.52
C ALA A 57 14.34 15.37 3.20
N VAL A 58 13.02 15.57 3.24
CA VAL A 58 12.03 14.58 2.77
C VAL A 58 12.32 14.20 1.34
N LEU A 59 12.48 15.18 0.43
CA LEU A 59 12.76 14.89 -0.97
C LEU A 59 14.09 14.16 -1.17
N LYS A 60 15.14 14.54 -0.40
CA LYS A 60 16.46 13.91 -0.46
C LYS A 60 16.42 12.43 -0.04
N PHE A 61 15.67 12.09 1.00
CA PHE A 61 15.66 10.75 1.58
C PHE A 61 14.43 9.90 1.20
N LEU A 62 13.45 10.48 0.50
CA LEU A 62 12.28 9.77 -0.03
C LEU A 62 12.66 8.47 -0.76
N PRO A 63 13.68 8.43 -1.65
CA PRO A 63 14.07 7.18 -2.31
C PRO A 63 14.49 6.09 -1.32
N ASN A 64 15.25 6.45 -0.28
CA ASN A 64 15.72 5.50 0.74
C ASN A 64 14.58 5.01 1.63
N ILE A 65 13.69 5.91 2.07
CA ILE A 65 12.52 5.55 2.88
C ILE A 65 11.59 4.66 2.07
N ASN A 66 11.30 5.02 0.81
CA ASN A 66 10.48 4.21 -0.09
C ASN A 66 11.10 2.82 -0.30
N GLU A 67 12.39 2.73 -0.59
CA GLU A 67 13.10 1.45 -0.73
C GLU A 67 12.92 0.56 0.50
N GLY A 68 13.11 1.10 1.71
CA GLY A 68 12.91 0.35 2.95
C GLY A 68 11.46 -0.08 3.18
N ILE A 69 10.49 0.76 2.81
CA ILE A 69 9.06 0.41 2.86
C ILE A 69 8.79 -0.76 1.90
N GLN A 70 9.21 -0.66 0.63
CA GLN A 70 8.95 -1.69 -0.37
C GLN A 70 9.60 -3.04 0.01
N GLU A 71 10.86 -3.04 0.46
CA GLU A 71 11.53 -4.27 0.92
C GLU A 71 10.76 -4.96 2.05
N LYS A 72 10.28 -4.19 3.03
CA LYS A 72 9.47 -4.77 4.10
C LYS A 72 8.15 -5.32 3.60
N LEU A 73 7.51 -4.65 2.64
CA LEU A 73 6.26 -5.10 2.03
C LEU A 73 6.44 -6.36 1.19
N ASP A 74 7.58 -6.52 0.50
CA ASP A 74 7.90 -7.74 -0.25
C ASP A 74 8.10 -8.92 0.70
N LEU A 75 8.83 -8.76 1.80
CA LEU A 75 8.95 -9.79 2.84
C LEU A 75 7.59 -10.17 3.46
N LEU A 76 6.67 -9.22 3.61
CA LEU A 76 5.32 -9.49 4.09
C LEU A 76 4.50 -10.26 3.03
N ALA A 77 4.64 -9.90 1.75
CA ALA A 77 3.99 -10.60 0.65
C ALA A 77 4.46 -12.05 0.52
N GLU A 78 5.74 -12.33 0.72
CA GLU A 78 6.28 -13.71 0.79
C GLU A 78 5.63 -14.53 1.92
N SER A 79 5.26 -13.88 3.02
CA SER A 79 4.49 -14.51 4.12
C SER A 79 2.97 -14.56 3.87
N GLY A 80 2.51 -14.15 2.69
CA GLY A 80 1.11 -14.13 2.29
C GLY A 80 0.31 -12.92 2.76
N LYS A 81 0.95 -11.85 3.25
CA LYS A 81 0.32 -10.59 3.67
C LYS A 81 0.55 -9.49 2.65
N HIS A 82 -0.48 -9.13 1.89
CA HIS A 82 -0.38 -8.20 0.78
C HIS A 82 -1.04 -6.88 1.18
N HIS A 83 -0.29 -5.77 1.09
CA HIS A 83 -0.83 -4.44 1.37
C HIS A 83 -1.20 -3.77 0.04
N CYS A 84 -2.43 -3.30 -0.08
CA CYS A 84 -3.00 -2.83 -1.33
C CYS A 84 -3.86 -1.57 -1.17
N GLY A 85 -3.88 -0.74 -2.21
CA GLY A 85 -4.67 0.49 -2.25
C GLY A 85 -4.31 1.49 -1.16
N ILE A 86 -3.01 1.71 -0.90
CA ILE A 86 -2.54 2.60 0.17
C ILE A 86 -1.60 3.66 -0.39
N ARG A 87 -1.83 4.92 -0.01
CA ARG A 87 -0.85 6.01 -0.21
C ARG A 87 -0.24 6.44 1.11
N VAL A 88 1.09 6.46 1.15
CA VAL A 88 1.91 7.02 2.22
C VAL A 88 2.54 8.32 1.72
N THR A 89 2.18 9.43 2.34
CA THR A 89 2.74 10.75 2.02
C THR A 89 3.66 11.22 3.13
N LEU A 90 4.93 11.41 2.82
CA LEU A 90 5.91 12.02 3.72
C LEU A 90 5.71 13.54 3.74
N ARG A 91 5.61 14.11 4.94
CA ARG A 91 5.18 15.51 5.14
C ARG A 91 6.31 16.44 5.56
N ASP A 92 7.19 15.92 6.42
CA ASP A 92 8.31 16.64 7.00
C ASP A 92 9.29 15.64 7.60
N GLN A 93 10.56 16.01 7.70
CA GLN A 93 11.61 15.14 8.22
C GLN A 93 12.58 15.94 9.07
N LYS A 94 12.82 15.48 10.30
CA LYS A 94 13.91 16.04 11.11
C LYS A 94 15.24 15.48 10.62
N PHE A 95 16.26 16.32 10.62
CA PHE A 95 17.55 16.01 10.02
C PHE A 95 18.68 16.46 10.96
N HIS A 96 19.77 15.69 10.98
CA HIS A 96 21.04 16.02 11.62
C HIS A 96 22.20 15.74 10.65
N ASP A 97 23.17 16.65 10.58
CA ASP A 97 24.26 16.58 9.59
C ASP A 97 25.11 15.31 9.68
N VAL A 98 25.26 14.76 10.89
CA VAL A 98 26.13 13.61 11.15
C VAL A 98 25.33 12.30 11.16
N ASP A 99 24.12 12.32 11.71
CA ASP A 99 23.38 11.09 12.05
C ASP A 99 22.26 10.77 11.05
N THR A 100 21.96 11.66 10.09
CA THR A 100 20.99 11.37 9.03
C THR A 100 21.70 10.99 7.73
N HIS A 101 21.65 9.70 7.40
CA HIS A 101 22.26 9.14 6.18
C HIS A 101 21.34 8.12 5.51
N SER A 102 21.58 7.82 4.23
CA SER A 102 20.72 6.98 3.38
C SER A 102 20.39 5.63 4.00
N ASN A 103 21.38 4.88 4.50
CA ASN A 103 21.13 3.59 5.14
C ASN A 103 20.24 3.70 6.39
N GLY A 104 20.40 4.76 7.19
CA GLY A 104 19.55 4.99 8.36
C GLY A 104 18.11 5.28 7.95
N MET A 105 17.92 6.06 6.88
CA MET A 105 16.58 6.41 6.39
C MET A 105 15.88 5.22 5.71
N LYS A 106 16.64 4.32 5.10
CA LYS A 106 16.12 3.02 4.65
C LYS A 106 15.65 2.17 5.83
N VAL A 107 16.44 2.11 6.91
CA VAL A 107 16.03 1.41 8.15
C VAL A 107 14.79 2.03 8.79
N GLU A 108 14.65 3.37 8.78
CA GLU A 108 13.40 4.07 9.14
C GLU A 108 12.23 3.61 8.26
N GLY A 109 12.41 3.51 6.94
CA GLY A 109 11.37 2.99 6.03
C GLY A 109 10.93 1.57 6.37
N VAL A 110 11.87 0.66 6.60
CA VAL A 110 11.59 -0.72 7.03
C VAL A 110 10.82 -0.75 8.35
N SER A 111 11.26 0.04 9.34
CA SER A 111 10.61 0.10 10.65
C SER A 111 9.22 0.73 10.57
N PHE A 112 9.05 1.76 9.74
CA PHE A 112 7.75 2.38 9.49
C PHE A 112 6.76 1.37 8.94
N ALA A 113 7.12 0.66 7.88
CA ALA A 113 6.27 -0.37 7.30
C ALA A 113 5.89 -1.44 8.35
N HIS A 114 6.88 -1.94 9.11
CA HIS A 114 6.67 -3.00 10.09
C HIS A 114 5.85 -2.58 11.32
N SER A 115 6.14 -1.41 11.89
CA SER A 115 5.69 -1.06 13.23
C SER A 115 4.61 0.01 13.23
N THR A 116 4.46 0.76 12.14
CA THR A 116 3.53 1.89 12.04
C THR A 116 2.48 1.62 11.00
N LEU A 117 2.86 1.31 9.75
CA LEU A 117 1.90 1.00 8.69
C LEU A 117 1.06 -0.23 9.03
N GLU A 118 1.67 -1.35 9.43
CA GLU A 118 0.95 -2.57 9.85
C GLU A 118 -0.06 -2.34 11.01
N ARG A 119 0.10 -1.27 11.81
CA ARG A 119 -0.88 -0.94 12.88
C ARG A 119 -2.12 -0.24 12.37
N PHE A 120 -2.02 0.45 11.23
CA PHE A 120 -3.15 1.16 10.63
C PHE A 120 -3.90 0.31 9.61
N THR A 121 -3.29 -0.79 9.16
CA THR A 121 -3.89 -1.65 8.16
C THR A 121 -4.80 -2.68 8.79
N THR A 122 -5.91 -2.96 8.12
CA THR A 122 -6.89 -3.97 8.49
C THR A 122 -7.05 -4.95 7.35
N PRO A 123 -7.25 -6.25 7.64
CA PRO A 123 -7.50 -7.22 6.59
C PRO A 123 -8.78 -6.85 5.83
N LEU A 124 -8.73 -6.92 4.51
CA LEU A 124 -9.93 -6.88 3.68
C LEU A 124 -10.77 -8.13 3.95
N SER A 125 -12.07 -7.93 4.17
CA SER A 125 -12.99 -9.05 4.27
C SER A 125 -13.03 -9.79 2.94
N PRO A 126 -13.11 -11.13 2.96
CA PRO A 126 -13.39 -11.90 1.75
C PRO A 126 -14.63 -11.34 1.04
N LEU A 127 -14.62 -11.29 -0.29
CA LEU A 127 -15.83 -10.99 -1.04
C LEU A 127 -16.90 -12.03 -0.69
N ARG A 128 -18.15 -11.59 -0.59
CA ARG A 128 -19.24 -12.50 -0.27
C ARG A 128 -19.39 -13.53 -1.39
N ALA A 129 -19.65 -14.78 -1.01
CA ALA A 129 -19.72 -15.88 -1.97
C ALA A 129 -20.81 -15.69 -3.04
N ASP A 130 -21.92 -15.04 -2.68
CA ASP A 130 -23.01 -14.69 -3.61
C ASP A 130 -22.59 -13.65 -4.67
N TRP A 131 -21.53 -12.88 -4.43
CA TRP A 131 -20.98 -11.93 -5.40
C TRP A 131 -20.04 -12.58 -6.43
N LEU A 132 -19.55 -13.79 -6.16
CA LEU A 132 -18.62 -14.51 -7.03
C LEU A 132 -19.39 -15.34 -8.06
N THR A 133 -20.21 -14.66 -8.87
CA THR A 133 -21.01 -15.26 -9.94
C THR A 133 -20.13 -15.85 -11.04
N SER A 134 -20.72 -16.67 -11.93
CA SER A 134 -20.01 -17.22 -13.09
C SER A 134 -19.32 -16.14 -13.92
N ASP A 135 -19.96 -14.99 -14.06
CA ASP A 135 -19.49 -13.89 -14.91
C ASP A 135 -18.31 -13.18 -14.25
N VAL A 136 -18.41 -12.87 -12.94
CA VAL A 136 -17.31 -12.29 -12.15
C VAL A 136 -16.07 -13.19 -12.20
N VAL A 137 -16.24 -14.50 -11.98
CA VAL A 137 -15.13 -15.44 -11.97
C VAL A 137 -14.53 -15.62 -13.37
N THR A 138 -15.36 -15.66 -14.40
CA THR A 138 -14.90 -15.79 -15.79
C THR A 138 -14.11 -14.57 -16.24
N LEU A 139 -14.61 -13.37 -15.91
CA LEU A 139 -13.90 -12.11 -16.17
C LEU A 139 -12.57 -12.05 -15.44
N ALA A 140 -12.54 -12.33 -14.14
CA ALA A 140 -11.31 -12.30 -13.34
C ALA A 140 -10.24 -13.26 -13.90
N ARG A 141 -10.63 -14.49 -14.27
CA ARG A 141 -9.72 -15.47 -14.89
C ARG A 141 -9.18 -14.99 -16.23
N GLY A 142 -10.05 -14.46 -17.10
CA GLY A 142 -9.65 -13.95 -18.41
C GLY A 142 -8.72 -12.75 -18.30
N ILE A 143 -9.01 -11.81 -17.40
CA ILE A 143 -8.17 -10.64 -17.13
C ILE A 143 -6.78 -11.07 -16.67
N HIS A 144 -6.70 -11.98 -15.69
CA HIS A 144 -5.43 -12.48 -15.18
C HIS A 144 -4.63 -13.23 -16.25
N ALA A 145 -5.27 -14.12 -17.02
CA ALA A 145 -4.60 -14.94 -18.02
C ALA A 145 -4.05 -14.10 -19.20
N ASP A 146 -4.82 -13.10 -19.64
CA ASP A 146 -4.46 -12.27 -20.80
C ASP A 146 -3.68 -11.00 -20.42
N ALA A 147 -3.52 -10.71 -19.12
CA ALA A 147 -3.10 -9.40 -18.61
C ALA A 147 -3.94 -8.23 -19.18
N ALA A 148 -5.23 -8.49 -19.43
CA ALA A 148 -6.15 -7.56 -20.07
C ALA A 148 -6.82 -6.61 -19.05
N PHE A 149 -6.00 -5.79 -18.39
CA PHE A 149 -6.45 -4.87 -17.32
C PHE A 149 -7.36 -3.75 -17.83
N ASP A 150 -7.40 -3.50 -19.13
CA ASP A 150 -8.38 -2.63 -19.78
C ASP A 150 -9.83 -3.11 -19.60
N ARG A 151 -10.04 -4.38 -19.24
CA ARG A 151 -11.36 -4.96 -18.97
C ARG A 151 -11.82 -4.83 -17.50
N LEU A 152 -11.01 -4.24 -16.62
CA LEU A 152 -11.36 -4.11 -15.19
C LEU A 152 -12.65 -3.30 -14.92
N PRO A 153 -13.00 -2.24 -15.69
CA PRO A 153 -14.30 -1.61 -15.55
C PRO A 153 -15.48 -2.56 -15.76
N ILE A 154 -15.35 -3.54 -16.66
CA ILE A 154 -16.38 -4.56 -16.91
C ILE A 154 -16.49 -5.50 -15.70
N LEU A 155 -15.36 -5.85 -15.06
CA LEU A 155 -15.36 -6.61 -13.81
C LEU A 155 -16.01 -5.81 -12.66
N ALA A 156 -15.81 -4.48 -12.63
CA ALA A 156 -16.45 -3.61 -11.64
C ALA A 156 -17.98 -3.65 -11.79
N ASP A 157 -18.49 -3.50 -13.01
CA ASP A 157 -19.92 -3.56 -13.32
C ASP A 157 -20.50 -4.91 -12.88
N ALA A 158 -19.84 -6.02 -13.23
CA ALA A 158 -20.29 -7.37 -12.85
C ALA A 158 -20.34 -7.58 -11.32
N LEU A 159 -19.37 -7.03 -10.59
CA LEU A 159 -19.38 -7.06 -9.12
C LEU A 159 -20.50 -6.20 -8.54
N GLN A 160 -20.77 -5.02 -9.11
CA GLN A 160 -21.86 -4.13 -8.69
C GLN A 160 -23.23 -4.78 -8.94
N ASP A 161 -23.43 -5.39 -10.10
CA ASP A 161 -24.64 -6.14 -10.44
C ASP A 161 -24.90 -7.31 -9.48
N ALA A 162 -23.82 -7.94 -8.99
CA ALA A 162 -23.91 -8.98 -7.97
C ALA A 162 -24.17 -8.42 -6.55
N GLY A 163 -24.09 -7.09 -6.36
CA GLY A 163 -24.40 -6.39 -5.11
C GLY A 163 -23.19 -5.90 -4.32
N CYS A 164 -21.97 -5.96 -4.89
CA CYS A 164 -20.77 -5.41 -4.25
C CYS A 164 -20.82 -3.87 -4.23
N ASN A 165 -20.66 -3.29 -3.05
CA ASN A 165 -20.67 -1.85 -2.83
C ASN A 165 -19.47 -1.33 -2.02
N ASP A 166 -18.39 -2.10 -1.92
CA ASP A 166 -17.16 -1.63 -1.28
C ASP A 166 -16.48 -0.58 -2.17
N PRO A 167 -16.44 0.70 -1.75
CA PRO A 167 -15.95 1.78 -2.61
C PRO A 167 -14.48 1.57 -2.98
N LEU A 168 -13.66 1.01 -2.08
CA LEU A 168 -12.24 0.79 -2.39
C LEU A 168 -12.07 -0.24 -3.51
N VAL A 169 -12.88 -1.30 -3.50
CA VAL A 169 -12.85 -2.35 -4.54
C VAL A 169 -13.33 -1.78 -5.87
N ILE A 170 -14.50 -1.13 -5.88
CA ILE A 170 -15.11 -0.62 -7.11
C ILE A 170 -14.29 0.53 -7.70
N GLU A 171 -13.91 1.53 -6.90
CA GLU A 171 -13.12 2.65 -7.39
C GLU A 171 -11.75 2.19 -7.90
N HIS A 172 -11.14 1.18 -7.27
CA HIS A 172 -9.86 0.65 -7.74
C HIS A 172 -9.96 0.08 -9.17
N LEU A 173 -10.99 -0.73 -9.43
CA LEU A 173 -11.22 -1.32 -10.76
C LEU A 173 -11.55 -0.28 -11.84
N GLN A 174 -11.99 0.91 -11.45
CA GLN A 174 -12.41 1.98 -12.36
C GLN A 174 -11.35 3.07 -12.56
N THR A 175 -10.48 3.30 -11.57
CA THR A 175 -9.65 4.51 -11.52
C THR A 175 -8.15 4.25 -11.44
N CYS A 176 -7.72 3.01 -11.22
CA CYS A 176 -6.30 2.69 -11.19
C CYS A 176 -5.70 2.83 -12.61
N PRO A 177 -4.75 3.75 -12.81
CA PRO A 177 -4.21 4.03 -14.15
C PRO A 177 -3.13 3.03 -14.57
N ASP A 178 -2.54 2.33 -13.61
CA ASP A 178 -1.41 1.42 -13.82
C ASP A 178 -1.58 0.20 -12.92
N HIS A 179 -2.05 -0.88 -13.52
CA HIS A 179 -2.01 -2.19 -12.93
C HIS A 179 -0.59 -2.72 -13.17
N ALA A 180 0.22 -2.75 -12.11
CA ALA A 180 1.48 -3.50 -12.07
C ALA A 180 1.19 -5.00 -12.39
N PRO A 181 2.12 -5.98 -12.35
CA PRO A 181 1.90 -7.28 -13.04
C PRO A 181 0.65 -8.07 -12.60
N SER A 182 -0.06 -7.64 -11.56
CA SER A 182 -1.39 -8.10 -11.19
C SER A 182 -2.27 -6.96 -10.63
N CYS A 183 -3.59 -7.17 -10.60
CA CYS A 183 -4.58 -6.36 -9.89
C CYS A 183 -4.98 -7.06 -8.59
N TRP A 184 -4.86 -6.39 -7.43
CA TRP A 184 -5.13 -7.04 -6.14
C TRP A 184 -6.58 -7.54 -5.99
N VAL A 185 -7.57 -6.91 -6.62
CA VAL A 185 -8.97 -7.38 -6.61
C VAL A 185 -9.10 -8.69 -7.39
N VAL A 186 -8.47 -8.78 -8.55
CA VAL A 186 -8.46 -10.00 -9.38
C VAL A 186 -7.78 -11.14 -8.62
N GLU A 187 -6.60 -10.88 -8.05
CA GLU A 187 -5.88 -11.88 -7.25
C GLU A 187 -6.69 -12.36 -6.04
N MET A 188 -7.42 -11.44 -5.38
CA MET A 188 -8.31 -11.79 -4.28
C MET A 188 -9.46 -12.71 -4.74
N ILE A 189 -10.11 -12.41 -5.86
CA ILE A 189 -11.17 -13.27 -6.43
C ILE A 189 -10.62 -14.67 -6.74
N LEU A 190 -9.46 -14.75 -7.40
CA LEU A 190 -8.87 -16.02 -7.80
C LEU A 190 -8.39 -16.85 -6.59
N ASP A 191 -7.77 -16.21 -5.60
CA ASP A 191 -7.36 -16.88 -4.35
C ASP A 191 -8.58 -17.38 -3.55
N GLN A 192 -9.69 -16.64 -3.53
CA GLN A 192 -10.93 -17.12 -2.90
C GLN A 192 -11.51 -18.33 -3.64
N MET A 193 -11.51 -18.32 -4.97
CA MET A 193 -12.00 -19.45 -5.78
C MET A 193 -11.14 -20.70 -5.67
N ALA A 194 -9.85 -20.57 -5.42
CA ALA A 194 -8.97 -21.71 -5.21
C ALA A 194 -9.14 -22.39 -3.84
N ARG A 195 -9.88 -21.78 -2.90
CA ARG A 195 -10.07 -22.27 -1.53
C ARG A 195 -11.43 -22.94 -1.28
N ILE A 196 -12.34 -22.89 -2.25
CA ILE A 196 -13.63 -23.57 -2.24
C ILE A 196 -13.48 -24.94 -2.87
#